data_AF-A0A8T4DPR3-F1
#
_entry.id   AF-A0A8T4DPR3-F1
#
_cell.length_a   1.000
_cell.length_b   1.000
_cell.length_c   1.000
_cell.angle_alpha   90.00
_cell.angle_beta   90.00
_cell.angle_gamma   90.00
#
_symmetry.space_group_name_H-M   'P 1'
#
loop_
_entity.id
_entity.type
_entity.pdbx_description
1 polymer ?
#
loop_
_entity_poly.entity_id
_entity_poly.type
_entity_poly.pdbx_seq_one_letter_code
_entity_poly.pdbx_strand_id
1 'polypeptide(L)'
;MEPAVGLDDIIEDLKDSVLREMSEVDESTIMDYVKRRGDAVKWLLDKRYIDLIMINHAITTAIFSSARRAYDIARVVGEDGLACFDAKRADSSAWLAYAIERGAFSQDERMRMRFEGAHSEESFIGSYGDPGLFDRLTKALLNRS
;
A
#
# COMPACT_ATOMS: atom_id res chain seq x y z
N MET A 1 -16.01 -4.07 39.70
CA MET A 1 -16.31 -5.31 38.96
C MET A 1 -15.70 -5.09 37.58
N GLU A 2 -14.46 -5.54 37.37
CA GLU A 2 -13.83 -5.43 36.06
C GLU A 2 -14.50 -6.43 35.12
N PRO A 3 -14.85 -6.04 33.88
CA PRO A 3 -15.34 -7.00 32.91
C PRO A 3 -14.19 -7.96 32.58
N ALA A 4 -14.45 -9.26 32.71
CA ALA A 4 -13.56 -10.27 32.17
C ALA A 4 -13.59 -10.10 30.64
N VAL A 5 -12.54 -9.50 30.09
CA VAL A 5 -12.37 -9.40 28.64
C VAL A 5 -12.34 -10.83 28.10
N GLY A 6 -13.27 -11.15 27.20
CA GLY A 6 -13.35 -12.48 26.61
C GLY A 6 -12.12 -12.75 25.75
N LEU A 7 -11.70 -14.01 25.66
CA LEU A 7 -10.63 -14.41 24.73
C LEU A 7 -10.97 -13.98 23.29
N ASP A 8 -12.25 -13.99 22.92
CA ASP A 8 -12.74 -13.55 21.62
C ASP A 8 -12.52 -12.05 21.39
N ASP A 9 -12.76 -11.20 22.41
CA ASP A 9 -12.51 -9.76 22.32
C ASP A 9 -11.03 -9.46 22.10
N ILE A 10 -10.13 -10.20 22.78
CA ILE A 10 -8.67 -10.07 22.62
C ILE A 10 -8.24 -10.45 21.20
N ILE A 11 -8.85 -11.48 20.62
CA ILE A 11 -8.53 -11.95 19.27
C ILE A 11 -9.01 -10.94 18.22
N GLU A 12 -10.21 -10.38 18.40
CA GLU A 12 -10.75 -9.34 17.53
C GLU A 12 -9.88 -8.07 17.59
N ASP A 13 -9.48 -7.62 18.78
CA ASP A 13 -8.57 -6.48 18.95
C ASP A 13 -7.21 -6.71 18.26
N LEU A 14 -6.66 -7.93 18.40
CA LEU A 14 -5.40 -8.30 17.74
C LEU A 14 -5.56 -8.30 16.22
N LYS A 15 -6.65 -8.86 15.70
CA LYS A 15 -6.96 -8.89 14.27
C LYS A 15 -7.04 -7.47 13.71
N ASP A 16 -7.83 -6.62 14.33
CA ASP A 16 -8.04 -5.24 13.88
C ASP A 16 -6.74 -4.43 13.97
N SER A 17 -5.97 -4.59 15.04
CA SER A 17 -4.65 -3.96 15.17
C SER A 17 -3.71 -4.39 14.04
N VAL A 18 -3.65 -5.68 13.71
CA VAL A 18 -2.78 -6.22 12.67
C VAL A 18 -3.19 -5.72 11.28
N LEU A 19 -4.48 -5.81 10.94
CA LEU A 19 -4.96 -5.37 9.62
C LEU A 19 -4.81 -3.86 9.44
N ARG A 20 -5.10 -3.08 10.48
CA ARG A 20 -4.91 -1.62 10.47
C ARG A 20 -3.46 -1.25 10.28
N GLU A 21 -2.56 -1.79 11.10
CA GLU A 21 -1.14 -1.48 10.97
C GLU A 21 -0.59 -1.89 9.61
N MET A 22 -0.97 -3.07 9.09
CA MET A 22 -0.57 -3.51 7.75
C MET A 22 -1.02 -2.53 6.65
N SER A 23 -2.21 -1.95 6.79
CA SER A 23 -2.75 -0.98 5.83
C SER A 23 -2.08 0.40 5.86
N GLU A 24 -1.31 0.68 6.92
CA GLU A 24 -0.62 1.96 7.14
C GLU A 24 0.89 1.88 6.77
N VAL A 25 1.40 0.69 6.44
CA VAL A 25 2.81 0.46 6.07
C VAL A 25 3.20 1.16 4.77
N ASP A 26 4.43 1.67 4.71
CA ASP A 26 5.07 2.14 3.48
C ASP A 26 6.24 1.24 3.04
N GLU A 27 6.80 1.54 1.87
CA GLU A 27 7.87 0.73 1.26
C GLU A 27 9.10 0.60 2.17
N SER A 28 9.45 1.69 2.83
CA SER A 28 10.63 1.77 3.68
C SER A 28 10.47 1.02 5.01
N THR A 29 9.22 0.81 5.45
CA THR A 29 8.89 0.26 6.77
C THR A 29 8.32 -1.15 6.73
N ILE A 30 8.03 -1.72 5.55
CA ILE A 30 7.40 -3.05 5.47
C ILE A 30 8.24 -4.15 6.13
N MET A 31 9.56 -4.10 5.98
CA MET A 31 10.43 -5.09 6.60
C MET A 31 10.40 -5.00 8.13
N ASP A 32 10.25 -3.80 8.69
CA ASP A 32 10.15 -3.61 10.14
C ASP A 32 8.76 -3.97 10.67
N TYR A 33 7.71 -3.81 9.86
CA TYR A 33 6.39 -4.34 10.16
C TYR A 33 6.41 -5.88 10.23
N VAL A 34 6.93 -6.54 9.18
CA VAL A 34 7.12 -8.00 9.15
C VAL A 34 7.89 -8.48 10.38
N LYS A 35 8.93 -7.73 10.78
CA LYS A 35 9.72 -8.07 11.97
C LYS A 35 8.94 -8.07 13.28
N ARG A 36 8.01 -7.13 13.43
CA ARG A 36 7.25 -6.93 14.68
C ARG A 36 5.96 -7.73 14.73
N ARG A 37 5.32 -7.98 13.58
CA ARG A 37 3.96 -8.52 13.48
C ARG A 37 3.85 -9.86 12.75
N GLY A 38 4.93 -10.38 12.15
CA GLY A 38 4.89 -11.62 11.36
C GLY A 38 4.29 -12.82 12.11
N ASP A 39 4.66 -13.03 13.37
CA ASP A 39 4.14 -14.17 14.16
C ASP A 39 2.65 -14.03 14.46
N ALA A 40 2.18 -12.80 14.72
CA ALA A 40 0.76 -12.53 14.95
C ALA A 40 -0.06 -12.74 13.67
N VAL A 41 0.42 -12.25 12.52
CA VAL A 41 -0.21 -12.47 11.21
C VAL A 41 -0.32 -13.96 10.92
N LYS A 42 0.79 -14.71 11.09
CA LYS A 42 0.83 -16.15 10.87
C LYS A 42 -0.13 -16.89 11.79
N TRP A 43 -0.13 -16.57 13.08
CA TRP A 43 -1.03 -17.19 14.04
C TRP A 43 -2.50 -16.92 13.71
N LEU A 44 -2.87 -15.68 13.37
CA LEU A 44 -4.23 -15.31 12.96
C LEU A 44 -4.66 -16.07 11.69
N LEU A 45 -3.74 -16.24 10.73
CA LEU A 45 -4.00 -16.97 9.49
C LEU A 45 -4.15 -18.48 9.74
N ASP A 46 -3.25 -19.08 10.51
CA ASP A 46 -3.28 -20.51 10.87
C ASP A 46 -4.56 -20.88 11.64
N LYS A 47 -5.05 -19.95 12.48
CA LYS A 47 -6.32 -20.07 13.21
C LYS A 47 -7.55 -19.64 12.41
N ARG A 48 -7.37 -19.16 11.17
CA ARG A 48 -8.44 -18.69 10.27
C ARG A 48 -9.24 -17.49 10.81
N TYR A 49 -8.62 -16.66 11.65
CA TYR A 49 -9.18 -15.37 12.07
C TYR A 49 -9.01 -14.29 11.01
N ILE A 50 -8.01 -14.46 10.14
CA ILE A 50 -7.85 -13.70 8.89
C ILE A 50 -7.64 -14.68 7.73
N ASP A 51 -7.82 -14.20 6.51
CA ASP A 51 -7.53 -14.93 5.29
C ASP A 51 -6.64 -14.12 4.33
N LEU A 52 -6.26 -14.75 3.22
CA LEU A 52 -5.45 -14.09 2.18
C LEU A 52 -6.17 -12.92 1.52
N ILE A 53 -7.51 -12.89 1.50
CA ILE A 53 -8.27 -11.77 0.92
C ILE A 53 -8.09 -10.54 1.80
N MET A 54 -8.21 -10.69 3.13
CA MET A 54 -7.98 -9.61 4.10
C MET A 54 -6.54 -9.09 4.05
N ILE A 55 -5.55 -9.99 3.98
CA ILE A 55 -4.13 -9.61 3.83
C ILE A 55 -3.91 -8.85 2.53
N ASN A 56 -4.42 -9.37 1.41
CA ASN A 56 -4.30 -8.73 0.10
C ASN A 56 -4.98 -7.36 0.08
N HIS A 57 -6.12 -7.22 0.75
CA HIS A 57 -6.81 -5.96 0.91
C HIS A 57 -5.95 -4.96 1.68
N ALA A 58 -5.39 -5.35 2.84
CA ALA A 58 -4.52 -4.49 3.62
C ALA A 58 -3.27 -4.04 2.84
N ILE A 59 -2.61 -4.94 2.10
CA ILE A 59 -1.47 -4.61 1.23
C ILE A 59 -1.88 -3.63 0.13
N THR A 60 -3.02 -3.88 -0.53
CA THR A 60 -3.52 -2.98 -1.59
C THR A 60 -3.79 -1.59 -1.03
N THR A 61 -4.42 -1.50 0.14
CA THR A 61 -4.67 -0.24 0.84
C THR A 61 -3.38 0.49 1.19
N ALA A 62 -2.34 -0.23 1.66
CA ALA A 62 -1.03 0.34 1.93
C ALA A 62 -0.39 0.93 0.68
N ILE A 63 -0.38 0.16 -0.43
CA ILE A 63 0.16 0.61 -1.72
C ILE A 63 -0.58 1.86 -2.20
N PHE A 64 -1.91 1.83 -2.18
CA PHE A 64 -2.73 2.94 -2.70
C PHE A 64 -2.62 4.19 -1.83
N SER A 65 -2.63 4.05 -0.51
CA SER A 65 -2.44 5.17 0.42
C SER A 65 -1.09 5.86 0.20
N SER A 66 -0.04 5.08 0.03
CA SER A 66 1.29 5.61 -0.20
C SER A 66 1.46 6.15 -1.63
N ALA A 67 0.88 5.52 -2.64
CA ALA A 67 0.82 6.08 -3.99
C ALA A 67 0.06 7.41 -4.04
N ARG A 68 -0.97 7.58 -3.20
CA ARG A 68 -1.67 8.86 -3.03
C ARG A 68 -0.74 9.91 -2.42
N ARG A 69 0.03 9.57 -1.38
CA ARG A 69 1.05 10.48 -0.82
C ARG A 69 2.11 10.86 -1.87
N ALA A 70 2.60 9.87 -2.62
CA ALA A 70 3.55 10.07 -3.72
C ALA A 70 2.99 11.05 -4.75
N TYR A 71 1.73 10.86 -5.15
CA TYR A 71 1.01 11.74 -6.03
C TYR A 71 0.90 13.16 -5.47
N ASP A 72 0.50 13.32 -4.21
CA ASP A 72 0.31 14.63 -3.58
C ASP A 72 1.64 15.41 -3.42
N ILE A 73 2.74 14.73 -3.10
CA ILE A 73 4.09 15.32 -3.02
C ILE A 73 4.56 15.79 -4.40
N ALA A 74 4.34 14.96 -5.42
CA ALA A 74 4.73 15.22 -6.79
C ALA A 74 3.78 16.20 -7.49
N ARG A 75 2.58 16.43 -6.98
CA ARG A 75 1.61 17.36 -7.53
C ARG A 75 2.05 18.80 -7.25
N VAL A 76 2.54 19.46 -8.29
CA VAL A 76 2.76 20.90 -8.32
C VAL A 76 1.47 21.59 -8.75
N VAL A 77 0.91 22.42 -7.88
CA VAL A 77 -0.20 23.31 -8.26
C VAL A 77 0.42 24.52 -8.94
N GLY A 78 0.16 24.70 -10.24
CA GLY A 78 0.56 25.88 -10.99
C GLY A 78 -0.21 27.13 -10.55
N GLU A 79 0.30 28.31 -10.92
CA GLU A 79 -0.30 29.61 -10.59
C GLU A 79 -1.71 29.79 -11.16
N ASP A 80 -2.06 29.02 -12.19
CA ASP A 80 -3.38 28.96 -12.84
C ASP A 80 -4.37 28.00 -12.15
N GLY A 81 -3.97 27.38 -11.04
CA GLY A 81 -4.76 26.38 -10.32
C GLY A 81 -4.77 25.00 -10.99
N LEU A 82 -4.01 24.81 -12.09
CA LEU A 82 -3.82 23.50 -12.69
C LEU A 82 -2.81 22.70 -11.87
N ALA A 83 -3.25 21.57 -11.36
CA ALA A 83 -2.36 20.58 -10.76
C ALA A 83 -1.64 19.80 -11.87
N CYS A 84 -0.32 19.87 -11.90
CA CYS A 84 0.54 19.01 -12.70
C CYS A 84 1.33 18.10 -11.78
N PHE A 85 1.38 16.81 -12.09
CA PHE A 85 2.28 15.88 -11.43
C PHE A 85 3.70 15.98 -12.02
N ASP A 86 4.73 15.94 -11.18
CA ASP A 86 6.12 15.74 -11.58
C ASP A 86 6.63 14.39 -11.03
N ALA A 87 6.72 13.41 -11.93
CA ALA A 87 7.10 12.04 -11.61
C ALA A 87 8.46 11.90 -10.92
N LYS A 88 9.40 12.83 -11.13
CA LYS A 88 10.72 12.78 -10.48
C LYS A 88 10.68 13.09 -8.99
N ARG A 89 9.57 13.67 -8.52
CA ARG A 89 9.34 14.04 -7.13
C ARG A 89 8.57 12.98 -6.34
N ALA A 90 8.08 11.94 -7.00
CA ALA A 90 7.43 10.82 -6.33
C ALA A 90 8.45 10.11 -5.43
N ASP A 91 8.08 9.89 -4.18
CA ASP A 91 8.88 9.19 -3.18
C ASP A 91 8.95 7.67 -3.42
N SER A 92 7.96 7.10 -4.11
CA SER A 92 8.00 5.74 -4.66
C SER A 92 7.31 5.62 -6.02
N SER A 93 8.12 5.59 -7.09
CA SER A 93 7.61 5.40 -8.46
C SER A 93 7.02 4.01 -8.69
N ALA A 94 7.49 2.97 -7.99
CA ALA A 94 7.01 1.60 -8.16
C ALA A 94 5.59 1.42 -7.60
N TRP A 95 5.34 1.98 -6.41
CA TRP A 95 4.02 1.94 -5.79
C TRP A 95 3.00 2.77 -6.56
N LEU A 96 3.45 3.93 -7.07
CA LEU A 96 2.63 4.75 -7.94
C LEU A 96 2.30 4.05 -9.27
N ALA A 97 3.29 3.45 -9.93
CA ALA A 97 3.08 2.69 -11.17
C ALA A 97 2.06 1.56 -10.97
N TYR A 98 2.20 0.80 -9.86
CA TYR A 98 1.23 -0.24 -9.50
C TYR A 98 -0.18 0.34 -9.28
N ALA A 99 -0.32 1.45 -8.55
CA ALA A 99 -1.61 2.07 -8.30
C ALA A 99 -2.27 2.61 -9.58
N ILE A 100 -1.50 3.17 -10.51
CA ILE A 100 -1.97 3.60 -11.83
C ILE A 100 -2.46 2.40 -12.66
N GLU A 101 -1.64 1.35 -12.77
CA GLU A 101 -1.97 0.11 -13.50
C GLU A 101 -3.27 -0.53 -12.98
N ARG A 102 -3.50 -0.47 -11.67
CA ARG A 102 -4.69 -1.01 -11.01
C ARG A 102 -5.91 -0.07 -11.04
N GLY A 103 -5.80 1.11 -11.64
CA GLY A 103 -6.90 2.06 -11.75
C GLY A 103 -7.30 2.72 -10.43
N ALA A 104 -6.35 2.90 -9.51
CA ALA A 104 -6.61 3.55 -8.21
C ALA A 104 -6.93 5.06 -8.33
N PHE A 105 -6.59 5.66 -9.47
CA PHE A 105 -6.81 7.08 -9.76
C PHE A 105 -7.95 7.27 -10.76
N SER A 106 -8.74 8.33 -10.54
CA SER A 106 -9.80 8.75 -11.46
C SER A 106 -9.24 9.20 -12.80
N GLN A 107 -10.11 9.25 -13.82
CA GLN A 107 -9.74 9.73 -15.15
C GLN A 107 -9.20 11.18 -15.12
N ASP A 108 -9.81 12.06 -14.32
CA ASP A 108 -9.38 13.44 -14.16
C ASP A 108 -7.98 13.55 -13.55
N GLU A 109 -7.67 12.72 -12.55
CA GLU A 109 -6.34 12.67 -11.94
C GLU A 109 -5.29 12.17 -12.92
N ARG A 110 -5.61 11.11 -13.69
CA ARG A 110 -4.73 10.58 -14.73
C ARG A 110 -4.45 11.60 -15.83
N MET A 111 -5.44 12.38 -16.26
CA MET A 111 -5.22 13.48 -17.22
C MET A 111 -4.30 14.60 -16.70
N ARG A 112 -4.24 14.77 -15.37
CA ARG A 112 -3.35 15.75 -14.70
C ARG A 112 -1.96 15.19 -14.39
N MET A 113 -1.75 13.88 -14.56
CA MET A 113 -0.45 13.26 -14.42
C MET A 113 0.41 13.57 -15.65
N ARG A 114 1.32 14.55 -15.53
CA ARG A 114 2.33 14.80 -16.56
C ARG A 114 3.55 13.94 -16.25
N PHE A 115 3.94 13.10 -17.19
CA PHE A 115 5.13 12.27 -17.04
C PHE A 115 6.27 12.97 -17.78
N GLU A 116 7.32 13.39 -17.06
CA GLU A 116 8.47 14.05 -17.68
C GLU A 116 9.26 13.09 -18.60
N GLY A 117 10.04 13.64 -19.55
CA GLY A 117 10.99 12.84 -20.34
C GLY A 117 10.40 12.08 -21.54
N ALA A 118 9.29 12.56 -22.11
CA ALA A 118 8.51 11.89 -23.17
C ALA A 118 7.83 10.59 -22.74
N HIS A 119 7.68 10.36 -21.44
CA HIS A 119 6.91 9.24 -20.93
C HIS A 119 5.41 9.46 -21.17
N SER A 120 4.72 8.46 -21.71
CA SER A 120 3.28 8.24 -21.52
C SER A 120 3.04 7.49 -20.21
N GLU A 121 1.79 7.45 -19.74
CA GLU A 121 1.38 6.59 -18.62
C GLU A 121 1.83 5.14 -18.83
N GLU A 122 1.61 4.60 -20.03
CA GLU A 122 2.01 3.25 -20.41
C GLU A 122 3.52 3.05 -20.32
N SER A 123 4.32 3.99 -20.82
CA SER A 123 5.78 3.90 -20.73
C SER A 123 6.31 4.09 -19.31
N PHE A 124 5.60 4.85 -18.46
CA PHE A 124 5.93 5.01 -17.06
C PHE A 124 5.69 3.71 -16.30
N ILE A 125 4.54 3.08 -16.49
CA ILE A 125 4.26 1.72 -15.96
C ILE A 125 5.31 0.74 -16.48
N GLY A 126 5.68 0.81 -17.76
CA GLY A 126 6.72 -0.06 -18.32
C GLY A 126 8.12 0.17 -17.73
N SER A 127 8.45 1.40 -17.29
CA SER A 127 9.78 1.76 -16.79
C SER A 127 9.93 1.59 -15.27
N TYR A 128 8.86 1.84 -14.51
CA TYR A 128 8.88 1.86 -13.05
C TYR A 128 7.96 0.80 -12.42
N GLY A 129 7.07 0.22 -13.20
CA GLY A 129 6.21 -0.85 -12.75
C GLY A 129 7.03 -2.06 -12.32
N ASP A 130 6.60 -2.65 -11.22
CA ASP A 130 7.21 -3.85 -10.69
C ASP A 130 6.13 -4.95 -10.60
N PRO A 131 6.07 -5.83 -11.62
CA PRO A 131 5.07 -6.90 -11.68
C PRO A 131 5.12 -7.85 -10.47
N GLY A 132 6.28 -7.93 -9.80
CA GLY A 132 6.50 -8.75 -8.63
C GLY A 132 6.24 -8.03 -7.31
N LEU A 133 5.92 -6.73 -7.31
CA LEU A 133 5.76 -5.93 -6.08
C LEU A 133 4.79 -6.61 -5.12
N PHE A 134 3.55 -6.82 -5.57
CA PHE A 134 2.50 -7.37 -4.74
C PHE A 134 2.87 -8.75 -4.17
N ASP A 135 3.37 -9.65 -5.03
CA ASP A 135 3.78 -10.99 -4.62
C ASP A 135 4.94 -10.97 -3.60
N ARG A 136 5.92 -10.06 -3.76
CA ARG A 136 7.01 -9.90 -2.79
C ARG A 136 6.51 -9.37 -1.45
N LEU A 137 5.61 -8.40 -1.43
CA LEU A 137 5.03 -7.87 -0.18
C LEU A 137 4.23 -8.95 0.54
N THR A 138 3.36 -9.68 -0.19
CA THR A 138 2.61 -10.81 0.35
C THR A 138 3.55 -11.90 0.88
N LYS A 139 4.58 -12.29 0.13
CA LYS A 139 5.58 -13.26 0.59
C LYS A 139 6.36 -12.78 1.81
N ALA A 140 6.76 -11.52 1.86
CA ALA A 140 7.45 -10.96 3.01
C ALA A 140 6.58 -11.03 4.28
N LEU A 141 5.27 -10.78 4.15
CA LEU A 141 4.31 -10.88 5.24
C LEU A 141 4.04 -12.33 5.71
N LEU A 142 4.06 -13.29 4.78
CA LEU A 142 3.76 -14.69 5.06
C LEU A 142 4.99 -15.51 5.45
N ASN A 143 6.18 -15.15 4.97
CA ASN A 143 7.41 -15.89 5.21
C ASN A 143 8.20 -15.32 6.38
N ARG A 144 7.78 -15.71 7.58
CA ARG A 144 8.67 -15.96 8.70
C ARG A 144 8.53 -17.41 9.14
N SER A 145 9.53 -18.20 8.75
CA SER A 145 9.89 -19.47 9.37
C SER A 145 11.13 -19.24 10.21
#